data_AF-A0A642UY74-F1
#
_entry.id   AF-A0A642UY74-F1
#
_cell.length_a   1.000
_cell.length_b   1.000
_cell.length_c   1.000
_cell.angle_alpha   90.00
_cell.angle_beta   90.00
_cell.angle_gamma   90.00
#
_symmetry.space_group_name_H-M   'P 1'
#
loop_
_entity.id
_entity.type
_entity.pdbx_description
1 polymer ?
#
loop_
_entity_poly.entity_id
_entity_poly.type
_entity_poly.pdbx_seq_one_letter_code
_entity_poly.pdbx_strand_id
1 'polypeptide(L)'
;MSTTGVLDQILLEDISRWCPAQFLEFHKCMSKPDTNCDLQQMALAKCIKSEVPSMQRIQSVCAGKLQAYDACLRMHNSRVDSCKHELAQLRECAFGEVDPSKKK
;
A
#
# COMPACT_ATOMS: atom_id res chain seq x y z
N MET A 1 19.87 -2.07 6.74
CA MET A 1 18.79 -2.94 6.25
C MET A 1 17.65 -2.03 5.80
N SER A 2 17.28 -2.08 4.52
CA SER A 2 16.24 -1.20 3.98
C SER A 2 14.88 -1.58 4.56
N THR A 3 14.32 -0.72 5.41
CA THR A 3 13.01 -0.90 6.06
C THR A 3 11.86 -1.08 5.07
N THR A 4 12.07 -0.64 3.82
CA THR A 4 11.19 -0.81 2.66
C THR A 4 10.74 -2.26 2.50
N GLY A 5 11.67 -3.22 2.42
CA GLY A 5 11.33 -4.61 2.09
C GLY A 5 10.50 -5.32 3.17
N VAL A 6 10.69 -4.96 4.44
CA VAL A 6 9.93 -5.53 5.56
C VAL A 6 8.50 -5.01 5.57
N LEU A 7 8.31 -3.70 5.38
CA LEU A 7 6.98 -3.10 5.27
C LEU A 7 6.17 -3.74 4.14
N ASP A 8 6.77 -3.87 2.95
CA ASP A 8 6.09 -4.47 1.80
C ASP A 8 5.70 -5.93 2.08
N GLN A 9 6.55 -6.70 2.76
CA GLN A 9 6.28 -8.09 3.11
C GLN A 9 5.10 -8.22 4.09
N ILE A 10 5.10 -7.42 5.18
CA ILE A 10 3.99 -7.39 6.15
C ILE A 10 2.66 -7.05 5.46
N LEU A 11 2.67 -6.03 4.60
CA LEU A 11 1.46 -5.61 3.90
C LEU A 11 0.99 -6.67 2.91
N LEU A 12 1.89 -7.33 2.17
CA LEU A 12 1.53 -8.42 1.26
C LEU A 12 0.95 -9.62 2.02
N GLU A 13 1.52 -10.00 3.15
CA GLU A 13 0.99 -11.07 4.00
C GLU A 13 -0.42 -10.74 4.49
N ASP A 14 -0.65 -9.54 4.99
CA ASP A 14 -1.98 -9.08 5.42
C ASP A 14 -2.98 -9.04 4.26
N ILE A 15 -2.59 -8.50 3.10
CA ILE A 15 -3.45 -8.49 1.91
C ILE A 15 -3.81 -9.92 1.49
N SER A 16 -2.85 -10.84 1.47
CA SER A 16 -3.09 -12.24 1.10
C SER A 16 -4.01 -12.95 2.09
N ARG A 17 -3.96 -12.56 3.37
CA ARG A 17 -4.78 -13.13 4.44
C ARG A 17 -6.24 -12.64 4.39
N TRP A 18 -6.46 -11.36 4.12
CA TRP A 18 -7.79 -10.73 4.19
C TRP A 18 -8.48 -10.62 2.83
N CYS A 19 -7.71 -10.52 1.74
CA CYS A 19 -8.20 -10.40 0.37
C CYS A 19 -7.70 -11.53 -0.55
N PRO A 20 -7.71 -12.82 -0.14
CA PRO A 20 -7.05 -13.89 -0.88
C PRO A 20 -7.60 -14.06 -2.30
N ALA A 21 -8.93 -13.95 -2.47
CA ALA A 21 -9.58 -14.12 -3.76
C ALA A 21 -9.21 -13.00 -4.73
N GLN A 22 -9.37 -11.73 -4.33
CA GLN A 22 -9.07 -10.59 -5.21
C GLN A 22 -7.56 -10.50 -5.50
N PHE A 23 -6.72 -10.84 -4.52
CA PHE A 23 -5.28 -10.89 -4.70
C PHE A 23 -4.89 -11.93 -5.75
N LEU A 24 -5.41 -13.15 -5.65
CA LEU A 24 -5.13 -14.20 -6.62
C LEU A 24 -5.66 -13.85 -8.02
N GLU A 25 -6.87 -13.31 -8.15
CA GLU A 25 -7.44 -12.94 -9.44
C GLU A 25 -6.65 -11.81 -10.12
N PHE A 26 -6.17 -10.82 -9.36
CA PHE A 26 -5.29 -9.79 -9.88
C PHE A 26 -3.96 -10.38 -10.39
N HIS A 27 -3.32 -11.25 -9.61
CA HIS A 27 -2.08 -11.90 -10.04
C HIS A 27 -2.26 -12.83 -11.26
N LYS A 28 -3.37 -13.55 -11.34
CA LYS A 28 -3.74 -14.35 -12.53
C LYS A 28 -3.99 -13.50 -13.77
N CYS A 29 -4.49 -12.27 -13.59
CA CYS A 29 -4.66 -11.34 -14.69
C CYS A 29 -3.30 -10.84 -15.19
N MET A 30 -2.46 -10.39 -14.26
CA MET A 30 -1.13 -9.86 -14.54
C MET A 30 -0.16 -10.88 -15.16
N SER A 31 -0.40 -12.19 -14.99
CA SER A 31 0.42 -13.23 -15.60
C SER A 31 0.14 -13.43 -17.10
N LYS A 32 -0.90 -12.80 -17.64
CA LYS A 32 -1.25 -12.86 -19.07
C LYS A 32 -0.64 -11.66 -19.80
N PRO A 33 0.01 -11.88 -20.97
CA PRO A 33 0.50 -10.77 -21.79
C PRO A 33 -0.67 -9.91 -22.32
N ASP A 34 -0.40 -8.62 -22.54
CA ASP A 34 -1.31 -7.65 -23.19
C ASP A 34 -2.73 -7.55 -22.59
N THR A 35 -2.87 -7.88 -21.30
CA THR A 35 -4.18 -7.87 -20.62
C THR A 35 -4.38 -6.58 -19.82
N ASN A 36 -5.56 -5.97 -19.95
CA ASN A 36 -6.00 -4.91 -19.04
C ASN A 36 -6.57 -5.54 -17.75
N CYS A 37 -5.93 -5.25 -16.61
CA CYS A 37 -6.30 -5.77 -15.30
C CYS A 37 -6.98 -4.73 -14.38
N ASP A 38 -7.47 -3.62 -14.94
CA ASP A 38 -8.12 -2.54 -14.19
C ASP A 38 -9.26 -3.04 -13.29
N LEU A 39 -10.09 -3.97 -13.78
CA LEU A 39 -11.20 -4.53 -13.00
C LEU A 39 -10.72 -5.29 -11.76
N GLN A 40 -9.72 -6.17 -11.93
CA GLN A 40 -9.14 -6.94 -10.84
C GLN A 40 -8.37 -6.03 -9.88
N GLN A 41 -7.68 -5.02 -10.41
CA GLN A 41 -7.00 -4.01 -9.61
C GLN A 41 -7.98 -3.23 -8.74
N MET A 42 -9.09 -2.75 -9.30
CA MET A 42 -10.14 -2.04 -8.56
C MET A 42 -10.79 -2.93 -7.50
N ALA A 43 -11.06 -4.19 -7.84
CA ALA A 43 -11.62 -5.16 -6.89
C ALA A 43 -10.67 -5.41 -5.71
N LEU A 44 -9.37 -5.60 -6.01
CA LEU A 44 -8.34 -5.75 -4.99
C LEU A 44 -8.21 -4.48 -4.14
N ALA A 45 -8.09 -3.30 -4.75
CA ALA A 45 -7.98 -2.03 -4.04
C ALA A 45 -9.17 -1.78 -3.11
N LYS A 46 -10.40 -2.11 -3.55
CA LYS A 46 -11.60 -2.02 -2.71
C LYS A 46 -11.50 -2.94 -1.50
N CYS A 47 -11.10 -4.20 -1.69
CA CYS A 47 -10.92 -5.12 -0.58
C CYS A 47 -9.84 -4.63 0.40
N ILE A 48 -8.67 -4.21 -0.12
CA ILE A 48 -7.57 -3.69 0.71
C ILE A 48 -8.04 -2.52 1.58
N LYS A 49 -8.83 -1.61 1.00
CA LYS A 49 -9.35 -0.44 1.72
C LYS A 49 -10.34 -0.81 2.83
N SER A 50 -11.21 -1.79 2.58
CA SER A 50 -12.35 -2.10 3.46
C SER A 50 -12.07 -3.23 4.46
N GLU A 51 -11.25 -4.21 4.11
CA GLU A 51 -11.15 -5.48 4.83
C GLU A 51 -9.77 -5.71 5.49
N VAL A 52 -8.72 -4.99 5.07
CA VAL A 52 -7.36 -5.20 5.60
C VAL A 52 -7.11 -4.27 6.81
N PRO A 53 -7.02 -4.79 8.05
CA PRO A 53 -7.00 -3.94 9.25
C PRO A 53 -5.74 -3.07 9.40
N SER A 54 -4.59 -3.54 8.90
CA SER A 54 -3.37 -2.74 8.86
C SER A 54 -3.54 -1.53 7.94
N MET A 55 -4.18 -1.70 6.79
CA MET A 55 -4.44 -0.62 5.84
C MET A 55 -5.46 0.39 6.35
N GLN A 56 -6.48 -0.07 7.10
CA GLN A 56 -7.41 0.82 7.77
C GLN A 56 -6.70 1.69 8.83
N ARG A 57 -5.81 1.08 9.63
CA ARG A 57 -5.00 1.81 10.61
C ARG A 57 -4.07 2.83 9.96
N ILE A 58 -3.32 2.43 8.93
CA ILE A 58 -2.44 3.33 8.18
C ILE A 58 -3.25 4.50 7.59
N GLN A 59 -4.40 4.23 6.97
CA GLN A 59 -5.25 5.29 6.42
C GLN A 59 -5.75 6.26 7.48
N SER A 60 -6.05 5.78 8.69
CA SER A 60 -6.54 6.63 9.78
C SER A 60 -5.41 7.43 10.44
N VAL A 61 -4.32 6.77 10.83
CA VAL A 61 -3.23 7.38 11.61
C VAL A 61 -2.29 8.19 10.73
N CYS A 62 -1.96 7.67 9.55
CA CYS A 62 -1.02 8.31 8.62
C CYS A 62 -1.73 9.20 7.58
N ALA A 63 -3.01 9.56 7.78
CA ALA A 63 -3.82 10.34 6.84
C ALA A 63 -3.10 11.62 6.36
N GLY A 64 -2.50 12.38 7.28
CA GLY A 64 -1.77 13.61 6.93
C GLY A 64 -0.50 13.35 6.09
N LYS A 65 0.21 12.25 6.33
CA LYS A 65 1.39 11.86 5.53
C LYS A 65 0.98 11.35 4.15
N LEU A 66 -0.14 10.64 4.06
CA LEU A 66 -0.75 10.22 2.79
C LEU A 66 -1.12 11.44 1.95
N GLN A 67 -1.78 12.44 2.55
CA GLN A 67 -2.15 13.67 1.86
C GLN A 67 -0.94 14.47 1.40
N ALA A 68 0.12 14.58 2.22
CA ALA A 68 1.36 15.27 1.83
C ALA A 68 2.04 14.59 0.63
N TYR A 69 2.12 13.26 0.65
CA TYR A 69 2.70 12.50 -0.47
C TYR A 69 1.85 12.63 -1.75
N ASP A 70 0.52 12.51 -1.64
CA ASP A 70 -0.39 12.69 -2.77
C ASP A 70 -0.30 14.12 -3.36
N ALA A 71 -0.22 15.14 -2.50
CA ALA A 71 -0.04 16.52 -2.93
C ALA A 71 1.28 16.70 -3.70
N CYS A 72 2.39 16.14 -3.19
CA CYS A 72 3.67 16.18 -3.90
C CYS A 72 3.58 15.49 -5.27
N LEU A 73 2.96 14.31 -5.35
CA LEU A 73 2.78 13.60 -6.62
C LEU A 73 1.99 14.44 -7.62
N ARG A 74 0.89 15.07 -7.20
CA ARG A 74 0.10 15.95 -8.06
C ARG A 74 0.91 17.16 -8.57
N MET A 75 1.74 17.76 -7.71
CA MET A 75 2.62 18.88 -8.10
C MET A 75 3.71 18.47 -9.09
N HIS A 76 4.16 17.22 -9.06
CA HIS A 76 5.27 16.72 -9.85
C HIS A 76 4.87 15.72 -10.94
N ASN A 77 3.62 15.73 -11.41
CA ASN A 77 3.11 14.83 -12.46
C ASN A 77 3.39 13.35 -12.15
N SER A 78 3.11 12.94 -10.92
CA SER A 78 3.31 11.58 -10.41
C SER A 78 4.75 11.08 -10.42
N ARG A 79 5.75 11.98 -10.52
CA ARG A 79 7.17 11.63 -10.41
C ARG A 79 7.55 11.33 -8.95
N VAL A 80 7.60 10.04 -8.62
CA VAL A 80 7.95 9.54 -7.28
C VAL A 80 9.32 10.03 -6.83
N ASP A 81 10.29 10.16 -7.74
CA ASP A 81 11.64 10.63 -7.42
C ASP A 81 11.69 12.04 -6.82
N SER A 82 10.73 12.90 -7.18
CA SER A 82 10.60 14.26 -6.63
C SER A 82 10.00 14.27 -5.22
N CYS A 83 9.39 13.16 -4.79
CA CYS A 83 8.60 13.06 -3.55
C CYS A 83 9.21 12.07 -2.55
N LYS A 84 10.53 11.82 -2.64
CA LYS A 84 11.24 10.86 -1.77
C LYS A 84 11.10 11.20 -0.29
N HIS A 85 11.05 12.49 0.04
CA HIS A 85 10.93 12.94 1.42
C HIS A 85 9.56 12.59 2.01
N GLU A 86 8.47 12.97 1.32
CA GLU A 86 7.10 12.68 1.73
C GLU A 86 6.85 11.16 1.76
N LEU A 87 7.40 10.43 0.77
CA LEU A 87 7.35 8.98 0.74
C LEU A 87 8.05 8.34 1.95
N ALA A 88 9.24 8.83 2.32
CA ALA A 88 9.97 8.32 3.47
C ALA A 88 9.18 8.52 4.78
N GLN A 89 8.61 9.71 4.99
CA GLN A 89 7.79 9.99 6.17
C GLN A 89 6.53 9.13 6.22
N LEU A 90 5.88 8.92 5.06
CA LEU A 90 4.71 8.04 4.97
C LEU A 90 5.07 6.60 5.32
N ARG A 91 6.20 6.08 4.79
CA ARG A 91 6.64 4.71 5.07
C ARG A 91 7.04 4.52 6.53
N GLU A 92 7.69 5.51 7.14
CA GLU A 92 8.02 5.47 8.57
C GLU A 92 6.77 5.40 9.44
N CYS A 93 5.76 6.23 9.13
CA CYS A 93 4.46 6.19 9.81
C CYS A 93 3.79 4.82 9.63
N ALA A 94 3.68 4.34 8.40
CA ALA A 94 3.02 3.07 8.10
C ALA A 94 3.71 1.89 8.81
N PHE A 95 5.05 1.89 8.84
CA PHE A 95 5.81 0.86 9.55
C PHE A 95 5.52 0.88 11.06
N GLY A 96 5.41 2.06 11.67
CA GLY A 96 5.02 2.18 13.08
C GLY A 96 3.66 1.55 13.42
N GLU A 97 2.71 1.56 12.49
CA GLU A 97 1.36 1.03 12.70
C GLU A 97 1.23 -0.48 12.50
N VAL A 98 2.15 -1.09 11.73
CA VAL A 98 2.09 -2.51 11.37
C VAL A 98 3.19 -3.34 12.00
N ASP A 99 4.26 -2.72 12.49
CA ASP A 99 5.35 -3.42 13.16
C ASP A 99 4.88 -4.04 14.49
N PRO A 100 4.91 -5.38 14.63
CA PRO A 100 4.46 -6.05 15.85
C PRO A 100 5.40 -5.83 17.03
N SER A 101 6.66 -5.41 16.81
CA SER A 101 7.65 -5.14 17.86
C SER A 101 7.46 -3.77 18.53
N LYS A 102 6.66 -2.88 17.95
CA LYS A 102 6.32 -1.57 18.55
C LYS A 102 4.99 -1.53 19.32
N LYS A 103 4.25 -2.64 19.42
CA LYS A 103 3.09 -2.75 20.32
C LYS A 103 3.55 -2.81 21.79
N LYS A 104 3.68 -1.63 22.41
CA LYS A 104 3.80 -1.48 23.87
C LYS A 104 2.43 -1.55 24.54
#